data_AF-A0A2H9P5D5-F1
#
_entry.id   AF-A0A2H9P5D5-F1
#
_cell.length_a   1.000
_cell.length_b   1.000
_cell.length_c   1.000
_cell.angle_alpha   90.00
_cell.angle_beta   90.00
_cell.angle_gamma   90.00
#
_symmetry.space_group_name_H-M   'P 1'
#
loop_
_entity.id
_entity.type
_entity.pdbx_description
1 polymer ?
#
loop_
_entity_poly.entity_id
_entity_poly.type
_entity_poly.pdbx_seq_one_letter_code
_entity_poly.pdbx_strand_id
1 'polypeptide(L)' 'DFAKKMGSRIAEVHLQDGSAKSEHLALGNGEIDFKRLFRILKNEGFDGFMVFELPYARDLNASVAKAAALGLMD' A
#
# COMPACT_ATOMS: atom_id res chain seq x y z
N ASP A 1 5.77 12.68 -3.40
CA ASP A 1 5.56 12.77 -4.87
C ASP A 1 6.58 11.98 -5.66
N PHE A 2 6.74 10.69 -5.36
CA PHE A 2 7.46 9.72 -6.19
C PHE A 2 6.47 8.93 -7.04
N ALA A 3 5.43 8.36 -6.41
CA ALA A 3 4.37 7.63 -7.09
C ALA A 3 3.75 8.45 -8.25
N LYS A 4 3.47 9.73 -8.02
CA LYS A 4 2.98 10.65 -9.07
C LYS A 4 3.98 10.88 -10.22
N LYS A 5 5.29 10.91 -9.92
CA LYS A 5 6.33 11.12 -10.95
C LYS A 5 6.56 9.86 -11.78
N MET A 6 6.43 8.69 -11.16
CA MET A 6 6.53 7.41 -11.85
C MET A 6 5.25 7.10 -12.63
N GLY A 7 4.09 7.44 -12.08
CA GLY A 7 2.78 7.28 -12.71
C GLY A 7 2.58 5.87 -13.25
N SER A 8 2.27 5.78 -14.54
CA SER A 8 2.07 4.52 -15.26
C SER A 8 3.33 3.63 -15.40
N ARG A 9 4.51 4.08 -14.95
CA ARG A 9 5.74 3.26 -14.97
C ARG A 9 5.84 2.31 -13.78
N ILE A 10 4.95 2.43 -12.79
CA ILE A 10 4.94 1.55 -11.62
C ILE A 10 4.26 0.24 -12.02
N ALA A 11 5.04 -0.83 -12.15
CA ALA A 11 4.51 -2.17 -12.44
C ALA A 11 4.10 -2.95 -11.18
N GLU A 12 4.68 -2.60 -10.03
CA GLU A 12 4.49 -3.34 -8.79
C GLU A 12 4.64 -2.41 -7.58
N VAL A 13 3.85 -2.66 -6.53
CA VAL A 13 3.90 -1.96 -5.25
C VAL A 13 3.99 -2.98 -4.13
N HIS A 14 5.04 -2.88 -3.33
CA HIS A 14 5.19 -3.67 -2.11
C HIS A 14 4.56 -2.88 -0.95
N LEU A 15 3.66 -3.53 -0.22
CA LEU A 15 2.84 -2.94 0.82
C LEU A 15 3.21 -3.49 2.19
N GLN A 16 3.75 -2.59 2.99
CA GLN A 16 3.96 -2.72 4.42
C GLN A 16 3.77 -1.34 5.05
N ASP A 17 3.29 -1.31 6.28
CA ASP A 17 3.24 -0.05 7.04
C ASP A 17 4.58 0.16 7.75
N GLY A 18 4.83 1.39 8.18
CA GLY A 18 6.06 1.74 8.84
C GLY A 18 5.92 2.97 9.72
N SER A 19 6.84 3.09 10.67
CA SER A 19 7.02 4.26 11.53
C SER A 19 8.51 4.55 11.64
N ALA A 20 8.87 5.64 12.34
CA ALA A 20 10.27 5.94 12.62
C ALA A 20 11.03 4.83 13.40
N LYS A 21 10.32 3.86 14.00
CA LYS A 21 10.91 2.78 14.81
C LYS A 21 10.89 1.40 14.15
N SER A 22 10.11 1.22 13.09
CA SER A 22 9.92 -0.09 12.45
C SER A 22 9.48 0.10 11.01
N GLU A 23 10.18 -0.56 10.09
CA GLU A 23 9.96 -0.43 8.65
C GLU A 23 8.96 -1.46 8.10
N HIS A 24 8.71 -2.57 8.83
CA HIS A 24 7.84 -3.67 8.40
C HIS A 24 6.71 -3.90 9.41
N LEU A 25 5.57 -3.25 9.22
CA LEU A 25 4.37 -3.40 10.05
C LEU A 25 3.17 -3.83 9.20
N ALA A 26 2.20 -4.45 9.86
CA ALA A 26 0.88 -4.68 9.25
C ALA A 26 0.20 -3.35 8.90
N LEU A 27 -0.61 -3.35 7.84
CA LEU A 27 -1.28 -2.12 7.38
C LEU A 27 -2.13 -1.50 8.49
N GLY A 28 -1.97 -0.20 8.69
CA GLY A 28 -2.66 0.60 9.71
C GLY A 28 -2.07 0.48 11.12
N ASN A 29 -0.90 -0.14 11.28
CA ASN A 29 -0.16 -0.16 12.55
C ASN A 29 1.03 0.81 12.55
N GLY A 30 1.28 1.50 11.44
CA GLY A 30 2.27 2.55 11.30
C GLY A 30 1.66 3.90 10.97
N GLU A 31 2.42 4.71 10.26
CA GLU A 31 2.15 6.13 10.02
C GLU A 31 1.98 6.47 8.53
N ILE A 32 2.01 5.46 7.64
CA ILE A 32 1.89 5.69 6.20
C ILE A 32 0.46 6.10 5.83
N ASP A 33 0.32 7.22 5.12
CA ASP A 33 -0.96 7.68 4.55
C ASP A 33 -1.32 6.88 3.28
N PHE A 34 -1.79 5.64 3.49
CA PHE A 34 -2.23 4.76 2.41
C PHE A 34 -3.41 5.34 1.62
N LYS A 35 -4.30 6.09 2.26
CA LYS A 35 -5.43 6.74 1.57
C LYS A 35 -4.93 7.71 0.50
N ARG A 36 -3.92 8.52 0.82
CA ARG A 36 -3.28 9.40 -0.15
C ARG A 36 -2.52 8.62 -1.22
N LEU A 37 -1.74 7.61 -0.82
CA LEU A 37 -0.96 6.80 -1.77
C LEU A 37 -1.86 6.13 -2.80
N PHE A 38 -2.92 5.44 -2.35
CA PHE A 38 -3.84 4.71 -3.20
C PHE A 38 -4.62 5.64 -4.12
N ARG A 39 -5.05 6.81 -3.63
CA ARG A 39 -5.63 7.83 -4.50
C ARG A 39 -4.66 8.27 -5.61
N ILE A 40 -3.37 8.42 -5.32
CA ILE A 40 -2.38 8.76 -6.36
C ILE A 40 -2.26 7.61 -7.35
N LEU A 41 -2.05 6.37 -6.88
CA LEU A 41 -1.93 5.20 -7.77
C LEU A 41 -3.16 5.04 -8.68
N LYS A 42 -4.37 5.17 -8.14
CA LYS A 42 -5.62 5.13 -8.90
C LYS A 42 -5.71 6.26 -9.93
N ASN A 43 -5.37 7.49 -9.55
CA ASN A 43 -5.41 8.64 -10.45
C ASN A 43 -4.38 8.55 -11.59
N GLU A 44 -3.25 7.89 -11.35
CA GLU A 44 -2.23 7.65 -12.37
C GLU A 44 -2.48 6.37 -13.19
N GLY A 45 -3.59 5.66 -12.96
CA GLY A 45 -4.00 4.49 -13.73
C GLY A 45 -3.22 3.21 -13.42
N PHE A 46 -2.76 3.04 -12.18
CA PHE A 46 -2.06 1.81 -11.77
C PHE A 46 -2.93 0.57 -11.97
N ASP A 47 -2.40 -0.41 -12.73
CA ASP A 47 -3.02 -1.70 -13.05
C ASP A 47 -2.09 -2.90 -12.74
N GLY A 48 -1.01 -2.64 -12.00
CA GLY A 48 0.02 -3.62 -11.66
C GLY A 48 -0.28 -4.46 -10.42
N PHE A 49 0.75 -5.13 -9.91
CA PHE A 49 0.62 -6.02 -8.75
C PHE A 49 0.85 -5.30 -7.43
N MET A 50 0.08 -5.70 -6.41
CA MET A 50 0.31 -5.32 -5.02
C MET A 50 0.75 -6.54 -4.23
N VAL A 51 1.95 -6.46 -3.65
CA VAL A 51 2.53 -7.52 -2.82
C VAL A 51 2.48 -7.10 -1.37
N PHE A 52 1.89 -7.91 -0.50
CA PHE A 52 1.85 -7.63 0.94
C PHE A 52 3.12 -8.18 1.61
N GLU A 53 4.02 -7.28 2.03
CA GLU A 53 5.27 -7.61 2.70
C GLU A 53 5.12 -7.46 4.22
N LEU A 54 4.50 -8.47 4.83
CA LEU A 54 4.12 -8.43 6.24
C LEU A 54 5.11 -9.19 7.13
N PRO A 55 5.36 -8.74 8.37
CA PRO A 55 6.23 -9.44 9.30
C PRO A 55 5.66 -10.81 9.72
N TYR A 56 4.33 -10.96 9.71
CA TYR A 56 3.67 -12.20 10.11
C TYR A 56 2.50 -12.54 9.17
N ALA A 57 2.37 -13.81 8.80
CA ALA A 57 1.29 -14.30 7.94
C ALA A 57 -0.11 -14.07 8.52
N ARG A 58 -0.25 -14.05 9.85
CA ARG A 58 -1.53 -13.82 10.55
C ARG A 58 -2.15 -12.45 10.24
N ASP A 59 -1.34 -11.49 9.82
CA ASP A 59 -1.78 -10.11 9.57
C ASP A 59 -2.29 -9.90 8.14
N LEU A 60 -2.19 -10.92 7.27
CA LEU A 60 -2.52 -10.83 5.84
C LEU A 60 -3.98 -10.42 5.60
N ASN A 61 -4.93 -11.20 6.13
CA ASN A 61 -6.36 -10.96 5.86
C ASN A 61 -6.81 -9.58 6.35
N ALA A 62 -6.33 -9.15 7.51
CA ALA A 62 -6.64 -7.83 8.05
C ALA A 62 -6.03 -6.71 7.18
N SER A 63 -4.81 -6.91 6.67
CA SER A 63 -4.13 -5.94 5.81
C SER A 63 -4.83 -5.81 4.45
N VAL A 64 -5.23 -6.92 3.84
CA VAL A 64 -5.99 -6.94 2.58
C VAL A 64 -7.34 -6.23 2.77
N ALA A 65 -8.07 -6.53 3.84
CA ALA A 65 -9.36 -5.88 4.12
C ALA A 65 -9.24 -4.36 4.27
N LYS A 66 -8.17 -3.89 4.95
CA LYS A 66 -7.88 -2.45 5.05
C LYS A 66 -7.56 -1.83 3.69
N ALA A 67 -6.76 -2.49 2.86
CA ALA A 67 -6.44 -1.99 1.53
C ALA A 67 -7.68 -1.88 0.64
N ALA A 68 -8.54 -2.88 0.66
CA ALA A 68 -9.83 -2.88 -0.05
C ALA A 68 -10.73 -1.73 0.43
N ALA A 69 -10.85 -1.53 1.74
CA ALA A 69 -11.65 -0.44 2.32
C ALA A 69 -11.13 0.97 1.95
N LEU A 70 -9.88 1.09 1.51
CA LEU A 70 -9.26 2.35 1.06
C LEU A 70 -9.42 2.61 -0.45
N GLY A 71 -10.09 1.71 -1.19
CA GLY A 71 -10.60 1.98 -2.55
C GLY A 71 -9.61 1.82 -3.70
N LEU A 72 -8.54 1.02 -3.51
CA LEU A 72 -7.61 0.65 -4.59
C LEU A 72 -7.95 -0.71 -5.24
N MET A 73 -8.79 -1.53 -4.61
CA MET A 73 -9.11 -2.91 -5.03
C MET A 73 -10.59 -3.06 -5.42
N ASP A 74 -11.19 -2.01 -5.98
CA ASP A 74 -12.57 -2.01 -6.47
C ASP A 74 -12.72 -2.84 -7.77
#